data_AF-A0A7V2HFU0-F1
#
_entry.id   AF-A0A7V2HFU0-F1
#
_cell.length_a   1.000
_cell.length_b   1.000
_cell.length_c   1.000
_cell.angle_alpha   90.00
_cell.angle_beta   90.00
_cell.angle_gamma   90.00
#
_symmetry.space_group_name_H-M   'P 1'
#
loop_
_entity.id
_entity.type
_entity.pdbx_description
1 polymer ?
#
loop_
_entity_poly.entity_id
_entity_poly.type
_entity_poly.pdbx_seq_one_letter_code
_entity_poly.pdbx_strand_id
1 'polypeptide(L)'
;MTGNASRLLLIAAVAAIPSPLGAQPKPFSHKLHLSLNLACTVCHEGAATSASASDNNLPAPAVCRRCHDKPMPIKAPGKTIVTRFSHELHLKLGNVAPVIAAAIDAGAYHLSTDGKPPPAALRASLKTGNACAACHRGLDQSVQVTPEAFPAMQDCLVCHPKIDPPFSCEKCHEPGKHLQPASHVSHYIDIHSTGKANLNKPSCAVCHGRKFTCLGCH
;
A
#
# COMPACT_ATOMS: atom_id res chain seq x y z
N MET A 1 -56.10 36.02 -52.04
CA MET A 1 -54.81 35.28 -52.03
C MET A 1 -53.78 36.18 -51.36
N THR A 2 -53.69 36.10 -50.03
CA THR A 2 -52.95 37.03 -49.16
C THR A 2 -51.54 36.52 -48.86
N GLY A 3 -50.58 37.45 -48.86
CA GLY A 3 -49.14 37.22 -48.93
C GLY A 3 -48.45 36.69 -47.66
N ASN A 4 -47.27 36.11 -47.92
CA ASN A 4 -46.35 35.47 -47.00
C ASN A 4 -45.73 36.44 -45.98
N ALA A 5 -45.78 36.09 -44.68
CA ALA A 5 -45.00 36.73 -43.64
C ALA A 5 -43.64 36.03 -43.49
N SER A 6 -42.55 36.75 -43.79
CA SER A 6 -41.17 36.30 -43.55
C SER A 6 -40.86 36.26 -42.06
N ARG A 7 -40.55 35.07 -41.53
CA ARG A 7 -39.98 34.90 -40.19
C ARG A 7 -38.45 34.94 -40.29
N LEU A 8 -37.84 36.00 -39.76
CA LEU A 8 -36.41 36.14 -39.55
C LEU A 8 -35.96 35.13 -38.48
N LEU A 9 -35.11 34.16 -38.83
CA LEU A 9 -34.39 33.32 -37.86
C LEU A 9 -33.11 34.05 -37.44
N LEU A 10 -33.05 34.51 -36.20
CA LEU A 10 -31.81 34.97 -35.55
C LEU A 10 -31.02 33.74 -35.06
N ILE A 11 -29.93 33.42 -35.75
CA ILE A 11 -28.96 32.41 -35.32
C ILE A 11 -28.01 33.09 -34.33
N ALA A 12 -28.16 32.81 -33.03
CA ALA A 12 -27.21 33.25 -32.01
C ALA A 12 -25.95 32.36 -32.05
N ALA A 13 -24.84 32.92 -32.50
CA ALA A 13 -23.53 32.26 -32.44
C ALA A 13 -23.04 32.23 -30.98
N VAL A 14 -23.06 31.04 -30.37
CA VAL A 14 -22.46 30.82 -29.05
C VAL A 14 -20.94 30.72 -29.24
N ALA A 15 -20.23 31.81 -28.93
CA ALA A 15 -18.78 31.79 -28.86
C ALA A 15 -18.34 30.96 -27.64
N ALA A 16 -17.73 29.80 -27.88
CA ALA A 16 -17.13 28.99 -26.84
C ALA A 16 -15.86 29.70 -26.33
N ILE A 17 -15.92 30.23 -25.11
CA ILE A 17 -14.76 30.80 -24.42
C ILE A 17 -13.90 29.63 -23.93
N PRO A 18 -12.65 29.47 -24.40
CA PRO A 18 -11.76 28.45 -23.86
C PRO A 18 -11.44 28.79 -22.41
N SER A 19 -11.84 27.91 -21.49
CA SER A 19 -11.45 28.02 -20.09
C SER A 19 -9.94 27.80 -19.98
N PRO A 20 -9.18 28.66 -19.28
CA PRO A 20 -7.77 28.41 -19.03
C PRO A 20 -7.66 27.13 -18.19
N LEU A 21 -6.94 26.13 -18.69
CA LEU A 21 -6.56 24.97 -17.89
C LEU A 21 -5.73 25.47 -16.70
N GLY A 22 -6.39 25.65 -15.54
CA GLY A 22 -5.72 26.00 -14.30
C GLY A 22 -4.65 24.95 -13.99
N ALA A 23 -3.41 25.41 -13.78
CA ALA A 23 -2.30 24.55 -13.40
C ALA A 23 -2.67 23.75 -12.15
N GLN A 24 -2.64 22.43 -12.25
CA GLN A 24 -2.94 21.53 -11.14
C GLN A 24 -1.94 21.77 -10.01
N PRO A 25 -2.37 21.79 -8.74
CA PRO A 25 -1.46 21.95 -7.61
C PRO A 25 -0.40 20.84 -7.61
N LYS A 26 0.86 21.22 -7.38
CA LYS A 26 1.97 20.26 -7.35
C LYS A 26 1.74 19.23 -6.23
N PRO A 27 2.06 17.94 -6.47
CA PRO A 27 1.93 16.91 -5.44
C PRO A 27 2.87 17.18 -4.26
N PHE A 28 2.50 16.69 -3.09
CA PHE A 28 3.35 16.73 -1.91
C PHE A 28 4.59 15.84 -2.10
N SER A 29 5.78 16.37 -1.83
CA SER A 29 7.07 15.69 -2.03
C SER A 29 7.76 15.44 -0.69
N HIS A 30 7.87 14.18 -0.27
CA HIS A 30 8.67 13.81 0.90
C HIS A 30 10.15 14.14 0.68
N LYS A 31 10.66 13.96 -0.54
CA LYS A 31 12.05 14.28 -0.92
C LYS A 31 12.46 15.70 -0.52
N LEU A 32 11.61 16.70 -0.81
CA LEU A 32 11.89 18.11 -0.49
C LEU A 32 11.81 18.40 1.02
N HIS A 33 10.88 17.76 1.73
CA HIS A 33 10.70 18.02 3.16
C HIS A 33 11.75 17.27 4.01
N LEU A 34 12.14 16.06 3.60
CA LEU A 34 13.16 15.27 4.27
C LEU A 34 14.58 15.82 4.04
N SER A 35 14.83 16.57 2.96
CA SER A 35 16.10 17.28 2.78
C SER A 35 16.34 18.39 3.81
N LEU A 36 15.30 18.78 4.56
CA LEU A 36 15.38 19.70 5.69
C LEU A 36 15.69 18.98 7.02
N ASN A 37 16.01 17.68 6.98
CA ASN A 37 16.27 16.82 8.14
C ASN A 37 15.11 16.76 9.15
N LEU A 38 13.88 16.92 8.68
CA LEU A 38 12.69 16.80 9.54
C LEU A 38 12.44 15.35 9.93
N ALA A 39 12.16 15.10 11.20
CA ALA A 39 11.70 13.79 11.66
C ALA A 39 10.27 13.52 11.17
N CYS A 40 9.93 12.24 10.92
CA CYS A 40 8.63 11.84 10.39
C CYS A 40 7.46 12.33 11.28
N THR A 41 7.65 12.28 12.60
CA THR A 41 6.66 12.67 13.61
C THR A 41 6.44 14.17 13.72
N VAL A 42 7.27 15.01 13.10
CA VAL A 42 7.01 16.46 13.00
C VAL A 42 5.70 16.72 12.26
N CYS A 43 5.41 15.88 11.25
CA CYS A 43 4.17 15.94 10.49
C CYS A 43 3.17 14.87 10.94
N HIS A 44 3.63 13.65 11.15
CA HIS A 44 2.81 12.51 11.51
C HIS A 44 2.74 12.36 13.04
N GLU A 45 2.24 13.38 13.74
CA GLU A 45 2.31 13.51 15.20
C GLU A 45 1.72 12.32 15.96
N GLY A 46 0.58 11.78 15.49
CA GLY A 46 -0.08 10.62 16.10
C GLY A 46 0.45 9.26 15.63
N ALA A 47 1.31 9.20 14.62
CA ALA A 47 1.70 7.94 14.01
C ALA A 47 2.47 7.03 14.97
N ALA A 48 3.30 7.59 15.85
CA ALA A 48 4.09 6.79 16.79
C ALA A 48 3.24 6.07 17.85
N THR A 49 2.06 6.61 18.16
CA THR A 49 1.15 6.10 19.20
C THR A 49 -0.13 5.49 18.63
N SER A 50 -0.24 5.39 17.30
CA SER A 50 -1.42 4.82 16.66
C SER A 50 -1.54 3.34 17.00
N ALA A 51 -2.73 2.95 17.45
CA ALA A 51 -3.04 1.60 17.88
C ALA A 51 -3.83 0.81 16.83
N SER A 52 -4.31 1.46 15.77
CA SER A 52 -5.15 0.86 14.74
C SER A 52 -4.74 1.26 13.33
N ALA A 53 -4.88 0.32 12.38
CA ALA A 53 -4.67 0.56 10.96
C ALA A 53 -5.68 1.58 10.38
N SER A 54 -6.82 1.74 11.05
CA SER A 54 -7.89 2.67 10.67
C SER A 54 -7.66 4.09 11.19
N ASP A 55 -6.66 4.32 12.04
CA ASP A 55 -6.36 5.66 12.55
C ASP A 55 -5.88 6.58 11.43
N ASN A 56 -6.36 7.82 11.42
CA ASN A 56 -5.87 8.81 10.46
C ASN A 56 -4.53 9.38 10.94
N ASN A 57 -3.44 8.76 10.48
CA ASN A 57 -2.07 9.18 10.79
C ASN A 57 -1.53 10.24 9.81
N LEU A 58 -2.36 10.84 8.96
CA LEU A 58 -1.92 11.95 8.11
C LEU A 58 -1.77 13.25 8.91
N PRO A 59 -0.83 14.14 8.53
CA PRO A 59 -0.72 15.46 9.16
C PRO A 59 -2.05 16.22 9.09
N ALA A 60 -2.32 17.01 10.12
CA ALA A 60 -3.38 18.01 10.04
C ALA A 60 -2.90 19.19 9.16
N PRO A 61 -3.79 19.88 8.42
CA PRO A 61 -3.40 21.07 7.63
C PRO A 61 -2.70 22.17 8.45
N ALA A 62 -2.96 22.21 9.76
CA ALA A 62 -2.31 23.14 10.68
C ALA A 62 -0.79 22.92 10.80
N VAL A 63 -0.30 21.68 10.62
CA VAL A 63 1.15 21.37 10.64
C VAL A 63 1.86 22.14 9.53
N CYS A 64 1.26 22.19 8.33
CA CYS A 64 1.85 22.87 7.17
C CYS A 64 2.05 24.37 7.44
N ARG A 65 1.15 24.98 8.23
CA ARG A 65 1.19 26.41 8.56
C ARG A 65 2.32 26.82 9.49
N ARG A 66 3.07 25.86 10.04
CA ARG A 66 4.30 26.16 10.79
C ARG A 66 5.39 26.76 9.89
N CYS A 67 5.36 26.45 8.59
CA CYS A 67 6.33 26.95 7.61
C CYS A 67 5.70 27.57 6.35
N HIS A 68 4.44 27.25 6.04
CA HIS A 68 3.74 27.73 4.85
C HIS A 68 2.59 28.68 5.20
N ASP A 69 2.58 29.88 4.61
CA ASP A 69 1.52 30.87 4.87
C ASP A 69 0.13 30.44 4.36
N LYS A 70 0.08 29.53 3.39
CA LYS A 70 -1.16 29.05 2.78
C LYS A 70 -1.50 27.64 3.26
N PRO A 71 -2.80 27.33 3.46
CA PRO A 71 -3.22 25.97 3.79
C PRO A 71 -2.87 25.03 2.64
N MET A 72 -2.17 23.94 2.96
CA MET A 72 -1.88 22.88 1.99
C MET A 72 -2.98 21.82 2.08
N PRO A 73 -3.66 21.48 0.97
CA PRO A 73 -4.70 20.47 0.99
C PRO A 73 -4.10 19.09 1.23
N ILE A 74 -4.70 18.34 2.14
CA ILE A 74 -4.33 16.96 2.43
C ILE A 74 -5.54 16.10 2.06
N LYS A 75 -5.35 15.19 1.10
CA LYS A 75 -6.39 14.25 0.71
C LYS A 75 -6.64 13.27 1.86
N ALA A 76 -7.91 12.94 2.08
CA ALA A 76 -8.28 11.90 3.04
C ALA A 76 -7.55 10.58 2.72
N PRO A 77 -7.19 9.80 3.76
CA PRO A 77 -6.50 8.53 3.55
C PRO A 77 -7.37 7.59 2.71
N GLY A 78 -6.71 6.83 1.82
CA GLY A 78 -7.37 5.74 1.11
C GLY A 78 -7.74 4.61 2.06
N LYS A 79 -8.73 3.79 1.69
CA LYS A 79 -9.03 2.56 2.44
C LYS A 79 -7.89 1.56 2.23
N THR A 80 -7.34 1.03 3.33
CA THR A 80 -6.37 -0.06 3.31
C THR A 80 -7.06 -1.41 3.43
N ILE A 81 -6.41 -2.46 2.95
CA ILE A 81 -6.84 -3.85 3.14
C ILE A 81 -6.41 -4.41 4.50
N VAL A 82 -5.42 -3.77 5.13
CA VAL A 82 -4.89 -4.16 6.45
C VAL A 82 -5.78 -3.55 7.51
N THR A 83 -6.47 -4.38 8.29
CA THR A 83 -7.43 -3.92 9.29
C THR A 83 -6.88 -3.96 10.71
N ARG A 84 -5.77 -4.68 10.93
CA ARG A 84 -5.15 -4.90 12.23
C ARG A 84 -3.67 -4.60 12.17
N PHE A 85 -3.31 -3.39 12.60
CA PHE A 85 -1.93 -2.95 12.73
C PHE A 85 -1.85 -1.86 13.81
N SER A 86 -0.82 -1.90 14.65
CA SER A 86 -0.58 -0.91 15.70
C SER A 86 0.85 -0.39 15.57
N HIS A 87 1.03 0.87 15.19
CA HIS A 87 2.35 1.48 15.19
C HIS A 87 2.97 1.47 16.58
N GLU A 88 2.18 1.74 17.62
CA GLU A 88 2.64 1.77 19.01
C GLU A 88 3.31 0.45 19.43
N LEU A 89 2.70 -0.70 19.08
CA LEU A 89 3.26 -2.01 19.40
C LEU A 89 4.50 -2.33 18.55
N HIS A 90 4.48 -2.02 17.26
CA HIS A 90 5.60 -2.35 16.38
C HIS A 90 6.82 -1.48 16.65
N LEU A 91 6.64 -0.21 17.02
CA LEU A 91 7.74 0.69 17.36
C LEU A 91 8.41 0.34 18.71
N LYS A 92 7.72 -0.40 19.61
CA LYS A 92 8.34 -0.96 20.83
C LYS A 92 9.42 -2.00 20.51
N LEU A 93 9.40 -2.60 19.32
CA LEU A 93 10.47 -3.49 18.83
C LEU A 93 11.71 -2.72 18.35
N GLY A 94 11.65 -1.39 18.31
CA GLY A 94 12.69 -0.53 17.77
C GLY A 94 12.77 -0.61 16.24
N ASN A 95 13.98 -0.43 15.71
CA ASN A 95 14.20 -0.51 14.27
C ASN A 95 14.31 -1.98 13.82
N VAL A 96 13.28 -2.47 13.12
CA VAL A 96 13.22 -3.84 12.61
C VAL A 96 13.95 -4.05 11.28
N ALA A 97 14.53 -3.00 10.67
CA ALA A 97 15.21 -3.11 9.39
C ALA A 97 16.34 -4.18 9.38
N PRO A 98 17.18 -4.30 10.43
CA PRO A 98 18.20 -5.36 10.48
C PRO A 98 17.60 -6.78 10.51
N VAL A 99 16.43 -6.95 11.14
CA VAL A 99 15.76 -8.26 11.24
C VAL A 99 15.24 -8.68 9.87
N ILE A 100 14.60 -7.77 9.14
CA ILE A 100 14.11 -8.02 7.78
C ILE A 100 15.29 -8.25 6.83
N ALA A 101 16.35 -7.46 6.95
CA ALA A 101 17.57 -7.61 6.16
C ALA A 101 18.22 -9.00 6.37
N ALA A 102 18.35 -9.43 7.62
CA ALA A 102 18.87 -10.76 7.94
C ALA A 102 17.97 -11.88 7.39
N ALA A 103 16.65 -11.71 7.41
CA ALA A 103 15.73 -12.67 6.82
C ALA A 103 15.90 -12.76 5.29
N ILE A 104 16.11 -11.64 4.61
CA ILE A 104 16.43 -11.63 3.17
C ILE A 104 17.76 -12.34 2.91
N ASP A 105 18.81 -11.99 3.66
CA ASP A 105 20.15 -12.56 3.48
C ASP A 105 20.19 -14.07 3.75
N ALA A 106 19.39 -14.54 4.71
CA ALA A 106 19.23 -15.96 5.03
C ALA A 106 18.28 -16.71 4.08
N GLY A 107 17.71 -16.02 3.08
CA GLY A 107 16.70 -16.57 2.18
C GLY A 107 15.33 -16.81 2.82
N ALA A 108 15.14 -16.44 4.09
CA ALA A 108 13.92 -16.63 4.88
C ALA A 108 12.78 -15.64 4.55
N TYR A 109 13.03 -14.66 3.67
CA TYR A 109 12.03 -13.74 3.14
C TYR A 109 11.25 -14.41 2.00
N HIS A 110 10.49 -15.46 2.34
CA HIS A 110 9.83 -16.35 1.39
C HIS A 110 8.41 -15.86 1.05
N LEU A 111 8.17 -15.20 -0.09
CA LEU A 111 6.85 -15.11 -0.75
C LEU A 111 7.00 -14.54 -2.19
N SER A 112 7.86 -15.14 -3.00
CA SER A 112 7.81 -14.86 -4.43
C SER A 112 7.09 -16.03 -5.07
N THR A 113 5.91 -15.77 -5.61
CA THR A 113 5.07 -16.76 -6.30
C THR A 113 5.77 -17.39 -7.52
N ASP A 114 6.87 -16.79 -7.97
CA ASP A 114 7.77 -17.25 -9.03
C ASP A 114 9.12 -17.80 -8.52
N GLY A 115 9.34 -17.87 -7.19
CA GLY A 115 10.61 -18.28 -6.58
C GLY A 115 11.75 -17.27 -6.74
N LYS A 116 11.47 -16.04 -7.22
CA LYS A 116 12.48 -15.00 -7.40
C LYS A 116 12.91 -14.42 -6.04
N PRO A 117 14.22 -14.15 -5.84
CA PRO A 117 14.65 -13.44 -4.64
C PRO A 117 14.02 -12.03 -4.58
N PRO A 118 13.81 -11.49 -3.38
CA PRO A 118 13.35 -10.10 -3.23
C PRO A 118 14.25 -9.14 -4.03
N PRO A 119 13.71 -8.03 -4.56
CA PRO A 119 14.50 -7.08 -5.33
C PRO A 119 15.72 -6.59 -4.54
N ALA A 120 16.89 -6.49 -5.18
CA ALA A 120 18.10 -5.99 -4.52
C ALA A 120 17.90 -4.58 -3.90
N ALA A 121 17.05 -3.76 -4.53
CA ALA A 121 16.66 -2.44 -4.02
C ALA A 121 15.98 -2.52 -2.64
N LEU A 122 15.19 -3.56 -2.35
CA LEU A 122 14.59 -3.77 -1.03
C LEU A 122 15.69 -3.95 0.01
N ARG A 123 16.64 -4.85 -0.23
CA ARG A 123 17.74 -5.11 0.70
C ARG A 123 18.60 -3.86 0.96
N ALA A 124 18.80 -3.04 -0.07
CA ALA A 124 19.52 -1.77 0.04
C ALA A 124 18.76 -0.75 0.92
N SER A 125 17.44 -0.63 0.75
CA SER A 125 16.61 0.31 1.51
C SER A 125 16.55 0.01 3.02
N LEU A 126 16.85 -1.22 3.43
CA LEU A 126 16.92 -1.64 4.84
C LEU A 126 18.20 -1.18 5.55
N LYS A 127 19.14 -0.55 4.83
CA LYS A 127 20.30 0.12 5.43
C LYS A 127 19.88 1.49 6.00
N THR A 128 19.05 1.47 7.03
CA THR A 128 18.51 2.68 7.65
C THR A 128 18.56 2.59 9.18
N GLY A 129 18.86 3.72 9.82
CA GLY A 129 18.75 3.90 11.28
C GLY A 129 17.35 4.31 11.73
N ASN A 130 16.46 4.67 10.81
CA ASN A 130 15.11 5.15 11.11
C ASN A 130 14.12 3.97 11.16
N ALA A 131 13.46 3.78 12.30
CA ALA A 131 12.49 2.70 12.51
C ALA A 131 11.25 2.81 11.60
N CYS A 132 10.79 4.02 11.27
CA CYS A 132 9.71 4.22 10.31
C CYS A 132 10.14 3.73 8.92
N ALA A 133 11.37 4.05 8.51
CA ALA A 133 11.91 3.67 7.21
C ALA A 133 12.23 2.17 7.07
N ALA A 134 12.21 1.42 8.17
CA ALA A 134 12.28 -0.04 8.13
C ALA A 134 11.15 -0.66 7.30
N CYS A 135 9.97 -0.05 7.37
CA CYS A 135 8.75 -0.45 6.66
C CYS A 135 8.38 0.58 5.57
N HIS A 136 8.51 1.87 5.88
CA HIS A 136 8.15 2.96 4.98
C HIS A 136 9.32 3.43 4.11
N ARG A 137 9.54 2.74 2.99
CA ARG A 137 10.78 2.84 2.22
C ARG A 137 10.66 3.81 1.04
N GLY A 138 11.79 4.39 0.63
CA GLY A 138 11.88 5.26 -0.55
C GLY A 138 11.30 6.67 -0.39
N LEU A 139 10.93 7.07 0.84
CA LEU A 139 10.34 8.38 1.10
C LEU A 139 11.31 9.54 0.81
N ASP A 140 12.61 9.35 1.01
CA ASP A 140 13.66 10.34 0.71
C ASP A 140 13.78 10.65 -0.79
N GLN A 141 13.29 9.76 -1.65
CA GLN A 141 13.22 9.96 -3.10
C GLN A 141 11.80 10.20 -3.63
N SER A 142 10.80 10.14 -2.75
CA SER A 142 9.39 10.29 -3.11
C SER A 142 9.04 11.76 -3.40
N VAL A 143 8.75 12.04 -4.67
CA VAL A 143 8.26 13.36 -5.13
C VAL A 143 6.73 13.48 -5.10
N GLN A 144 6.05 12.39 -4.77
CA GLN A 144 4.60 12.27 -4.66
C GLN A 144 4.24 11.18 -3.65
N VAL A 145 3.13 11.35 -2.93
CA VAL A 145 2.62 10.34 -1.99
C VAL A 145 1.99 9.19 -2.75
N THR A 146 2.55 8.00 -2.59
CA THR A 146 2.13 6.81 -3.33
C THR A 146 2.22 5.54 -2.47
N PRO A 147 1.51 4.45 -2.84
CA PRO A 147 1.46 3.25 -2.01
C PRO A 147 2.76 2.45 -1.96
N GLU A 148 3.74 2.70 -2.84
CA GLU A 148 4.99 1.93 -2.92
C GLU A 148 5.87 2.11 -1.67
N ALA A 149 5.61 3.16 -0.88
CA ALA A 149 6.27 3.37 0.41
C ALA A 149 5.60 2.62 1.57
N PHE A 150 4.59 1.76 1.34
CA PHE A 150 4.06 0.90 2.40
C PHE A 150 4.86 -0.41 2.52
N PRO A 151 4.87 -1.04 3.71
CA PRO A 151 5.49 -2.35 3.87
C PRO A 151 4.80 -3.39 2.97
N ALA A 152 5.60 -4.36 2.55
CA ALA A 152 5.10 -5.56 1.91
C ALA A 152 4.59 -6.53 2.99
N MET A 153 3.63 -7.37 2.65
CA MET A 153 3.11 -8.39 3.58
C MET A 153 4.22 -9.35 4.07
N GLN A 154 5.21 -9.61 3.22
CA GLN A 154 6.42 -10.35 3.53
C GLN A 154 7.14 -9.80 4.77
N ASP A 155 7.15 -8.48 4.96
CA ASP A 155 7.76 -7.84 6.12
C ASP A 155 7.11 -8.33 7.42
N CYS A 156 5.78 -8.44 7.44
CA CYS A 156 5.03 -8.97 8.57
C CYS A 156 5.36 -10.44 8.83
N LEU A 157 5.54 -11.22 7.76
CA LEU A 157 5.75 -12.66 7.82
C LEU A 157 7.19 -13.07 8.19
N VAL A 158 8.12 -12.12 8.28
CA VAL A 158 9.44 -12.37 8.90
C VAL A 158 9.28 -12.79 10.37
N CYS A 159 8.31 -12.20 11.07
CA CYS A 159 8.13 -12.33 12.52
C CYS A 159 6.83 -13.03 12.91
N HIS A 160 5.67 -12.62 12.36
CA HIS A 160 4.36 -13.09 12.83
C HIS A 160 4.16 -14.61 12.84
N PRO A 161 4.71 -15.42 11.92
CA PRO A 161 4.66 -16.88 12.02
C PRO A 161 5.34 -17.47 13.25
N LYS A 162 6.23 -16.71 13.91
CA LYS A 162 7.01 -17.12 15.08
C LYS A 162 6.46 -16.54 16.38
N ILE A 163 5.92 -15.33 16.34
CA ILE A 163 5.52 -14.57 17.56
C ILE A 163 4.01 -14.59 17.82
N ASP A 164 3.19 -14.60 16.76
CA ASP A 164 1.73 -14.56 16.87
C ASP A 164 1.10 -15.08 15.57
N PRO A 165 1.22 -16.40 15.30
CA PRO A 165 0.86 -16.98 14.02
C PRO A 165 -0.63 -16.68 13.71
N PRO A 166 -0.94 -16.08 12.56
CA PRO A 166 -2.32 -15.90 12.14
C PRO A 166 -2.98 -17.25 11.90
N PHE A 167 -4.05 -17.54 12.65
CA PHE A 167 -4.88 -18.74 12.46
C PHE A 167 -5.92 -18.56 11.34
N SER A 168 -6.10 -17.33 10.84
CA SER A 168 -7.01 -17.00 9.74
C SER A 168 -6.52 -15.79 8.94
N CYS A 169 -6.98 -15.69 7.69
CA CYS A 169 -6.68 -14.56 6.81
C CYS A 169 -7.24 -13.23 7.38
N GLU A 170 -8.37 -13.31 8.08
CA GLU A 170 -9.08 -12.17 8.68
C GLU A 170 -8.34 -11.52 9.85
N LYS A 171 -7.27 -12.17 10.34
CA LYS A 171 -6.39 -11.54 11.33
C LYS A 171 -5.68 -10.31 10.77
N CYS A 172 -5.47 -10.24 9.46
CA CYS A 172 -4.85 -9.10 8.80
C CYS A 172 -5.75 -8.45 7.75
N HIS A 173 -6.58 -9.22 7.06
CA HIS A 173 -7.46 -8.74 6.01
C HIS A 173 -8.87 -8.44 6.52
N GLU A 174 -9.57 -7.54 5.83
CA GLU A 174 -11.00 -7.28 6.08
C GLU A 174 -11.84 -8.56 5.90
N PRO A 175 -12.75 -8.89 6.84
CA PRO A 175 -13.69 -10.01 6.71
C PRO A 175 -14.51 -9.96 5.41
N GLY A 176 -14.80 -11.12 4.86
CA GLY A 176 -15.62 -11.26 3.64
C GLY A 176 -14.90 -10.90 2.33
N LYS A 177 -13.59 -10.61 2.34
CA LYS A 177 -12.80 -10.57 1.12
C LYS A 177 -12.56 -11.99 0.60
N HIS A 178 -12.82 -12.21 -0.69
CA HIS A 178 -12.47 -13.48 -1.35
C HIS A 178 -10.94 -13.51 -1.57
N LEU A 179 -10.23 -14.05 -0.59
CA LEU A 179 -8.77 -14.20 -0.59
C LEU A 179 -8.32 -15.57 -1.13
N GLN A 180 -9.29 -16.41 -1.50
CA GLN A 180 -9.05 -17.71 -2.09
C GLN A 180 -8.49 -17.51 -3.51
N PRO A 181 -7.45 -18.27 -3.89
CA PRO A 181 -6.97 -18.29 -5.27
C PRO A 181 -8.09 -18.66 -6.24
N ALA A 182 -8.00 -18.21 -7.49
CA ALA A 182 -8.96 -18.55 -8.55
C ALA A 182 -9.14 -20.08 -8.75
N SER A 183 -8.16 -20.88 -8.29
CA SER A 183 -8.23 -22.35 -8.31
C SER A 183 -9.16 -22.96 -7.25
N HIS A 184 -9.52 -22.22 -6.19
CA HIS A 184 -10.40 -22.72 -5.12
C HIS A 184 -11.87 -22.61 -5.52
N VAL A 185 -12.28 -23.49 -6.43
CA VAL A 185 -13.68 -23.67 -6.88
C VAL A 185 -14.36 -24.82 -6.13
N SER A 186 -15.70 -24.83 -6.08
CA SER A 186 -16.49 -25.83 -5.34
C SER A 186 -16.18 -27.29 -5.72
N HIS A 187 -15.82 -27.54 -6.99
CA HIS A 187 -15.47 -28.85 -7.53
C HIS A 187 -13.95 -29.05 -7.65
N TYR A 188 -13.14 -28.26 -6.93
CA TYR A 188 -11.68 -28.33 -7.03
C TYR A 188 -11.14 -29.72 -6.71
N ILE A 189 -11.70 -30.41 -5.71
CA ILE A 189 -11.29 -31.77 -5.35
C ILE A 189 -11.44 -32.74 -6.53
N ASP A 190 -12.49 -32.59 -7.33
CA ASP A 190 -12.74 -33.46 -8.49
C ASP A 190 -11.75 -33.19 -9.63
N ILE A 191 -11.50 -31.91 -9.96
CA ILE A 191 -10.56 -31.55 -11.03
C ILE A 191 -9.09 -31.71 -10.61
N HIS A 192 -8.80 -31.61 -9.32
CA HIS A 192 -7.48 -31.85 -8.74
C HIS A 192 -7.13 -33.34 -8.79
N SER A 193 -8.02 -34.19 -8.28
CA SER A 193 -7.80 -35.65 -8.22
C SER A 193 -7.70 -36.29 -9.61
N THR A 194 -8.34 -35.68 -10.62
CA THR A 194 -8.32 -36.15 -12.01
C THR A 194 -7.21 -35.52 -12.85
N GLY A 195 -6.40 -34.61 -12.30
CA GLY A 195 -5.34 -33.88 -13.02
C GLY A 195 -5.84 -32.80 -13.98
N LYS A 196 -7.16 -32.64 -14.15
CA LYS A 196 -7.79 -31.62 -15.02
C LYS A 196 -7.56 -30.18 -14.55
N ALA A 197 -7.11 -30.01 -13.31
CA ALA A 197 -6.68 -28.72 -12.78
C ALA A 197 -5.37 -28.20 -13.42
N ASN A 198 -4.67 -29.01 -14.23
CA ASN A 198 -3.46 -28.63 -14.98
C ASN A 198 -2.39 -27.91 -14.12
N LEU A 199 -2.22 -28.38 -12.88
CA LEU A 199 -1.28 -27.79 -11.94
C LEU A 199 0.16 -28.16 -12.30
N ASN A 200 1.09 -27.21 -12.14
CA ASN A 200 2.50 -27.51 -12.28
C ASN A 200 3.04 -28.19 -11.01
N LYS A 201 4.04 -29.07 -11.15
CA LYS A 201 4.62 -29.83 -10.03
C LYS A 201 5.14 -28.93 -8.89
N PRO A 202 5.77 -27.77 -9.14
CA PRO A 202 6.16 -26.85 -8.06
C PRO A 202 4.99 -26.34 -7.20
N SER A 203 3.82 -26.07 -7.81
CA SER A 203 2.64 -25.58 -7.09
C SER A 203 2.01 -26.59 -6.14
N CYS A 204 2.41 -27.86 -6.19
CA CYS A 204 1.91 -28.87 -5.24
C CYS A 204 2.33 -28.56 -3.80
N ALA A 205 3.48 -27.88 -3.60
CA ALA A 205 4.00 -27.54 -2.29
C ALA A 205 3.14 -26.52 -1.53
N VAL A 206 2.35 -25.72 -2.26
CA VAL A 206 1.40 -24.75 -1.71
C VAL A 206 0.29 -25.44 -0.89
N CYS A 207 -0.26 -26.55 -1.40
CA CYS A 207 -1.37 -27.26 -0.77
C CYS A 207 -0.94 -28.50 0.03
N HIS A 208 0.14 -29.18 -0.37
CA HIS A 208 0.63 -30.43 0.25
C HIS A 208 1.95 -30.25 1.01
N GLY A 209 2.48 -29.04 1.08
CA GLY A 209 3.59 -28.74 1.98
C GLY A 209 3.18 -29.01 3.43
N ARG A 210 4.03 -29.70 4.19
CA ARG A 210 3.78 -30.13 5.59
C ARG A 210 3.53 -28.99 6.59
N LYS A 211 3.44 -27.75 6.12
CA LYS A 211 3.10 -26.55 6.88
C LYS A 211 2.13 -25.71 6.05
N PHE A 212 0.84 -26.03 6.10
CA PHE A 212 -0.21 -25.14 5.61
C PHE A 212 -0.11 -23.84 6.41
N THR A 213 0.56 -22.86 5.83
CA THR A 213 0.85 -21.56 6.42
C THR A 213 0.25 -20.52 5.49
N CYS A 214 0.07 -19.29 5.95
CA CYS A 214 -0.33 -18.18 5.09
C CYS A 214 0.58 -18.03 3.85
N LEU A 215 1.80 -18.58 3.91
CA LEU A 215 2.80 -18.73 2.85
C LEU A 215 2.45 -19.76 1.76
N GLY A 216 1.40 -20.57 1.92
CA GLY A 216 0.93 -21.47 0.86
C GLY A 216 0.23 -20.68 -0.24
N CYS A 217 -0.63 -19.73 0.12
CA CYS A 217 -1.43 -18.97 -0.84
C CYS A 217 -0.75 -17.70 -1.39
N HIS A 218 0.44 -17.33 -0.89
CA HIS A 218 1.18 -16.12 -1.21
C HIS A 218 2.63 -16.44 -1.54
#